data_AF-A0A2W4K0A2-F1
#
_entry.id   AF-A0A2W4K0A2-F1
#
_cell.length_a   1.000
_cell.length_b   1.000
_cell.length_c   1.000
_cell.angle_alpha   90.00
_cell.angle_beta   90.00
_cell.angle_gamma   90.00
#
_symmetry.space_group_name_H-M   'P 1'
#
loop_
_entity.id
_entity.type
_entity.pdbx_description
1 polymer ?
#
loop_
_entity_poly.entity_id
_entity_poly.type
_entity_poly.pdbx_seq_one_letter_code
_entity_poly.pdbx_strand_id
1 'polypeptide(L)'
;EEVVVVGYLMTRLRQLGNTLPVVIAASAILRGSYHLYQGIGAFVGNAVMGVVFALFFLRTKRVMPLVVAHTLLDIVAFVGYALLKDHLPGWL
;
A
#
# COMPACT_ATOMS: atom_id res chain seq x y z
N GLU A 1 -5.33 6.06 -3.27
CA GLU A 1 -3.87 5.91 -3.03
C GLU A 1 -3.12 5.37 -4.23
N GLU A 2 -3.57 4.28 -4.85
CA GLU A 2 -2.82 3.59 -5.92
C GLU A 2 -2.48 4.43 -7.15
N VAL A 3 -3.41 5.27 -7.60
CA VAL A 3 -3.20 6.12 -8.78
C VAL A 3 -2.02 7.05 -8.59
N VAL A 4 -1.89 7.66 -7.40
CA VAL A 4 -0.84 8.66 -7.13
C VAL A 4 0.45 7.99 -6.67
N VAL A 5 0.37 7.13 -5.65
CA VAL A 5 1.55 6.60 -4.93
C VAL A 5 2.25 5.49 -5.72
N VAL A 6 1.50 4.69 -6.48
CA VAL A 6 2.04 3.60 -7.29
C VAL A 6 2.08 4.02 -8.76
N GLY A 7 0.94 4.41 -9.34
CA GLY A 7 0.84 4.75 -10.77
C GLY A 7 1.70 5.95 -11.16
N TYR A 8 1.37 7.13 -10.65
CA TYR A 8 2.01 8.39 -11.01
C TYR A 8 3.46 8.45 -10.51
N LEU A 9 3.69 8.30 -9.20
CA LEU A 9 5.01 8.48 -8.61
C LEU A 9 6.04 7.53 -9.22
N MET A 10 5.72 6.24 -9.35
CA MET A 10 6.67 5.30 -9.94
C MET A 10 6.97 5.64 -11.39
N THR A 11 5.94 5.99 -12.17
CA THR A 11 6.13 6.40 -13.58
C THR A 11 7.03 7.62 -13.68
N ARG A 12 6.83 8.64 -12.83
CA ARG A 12 7.65 9.85 -12.82
C ARG A 12 9.08 9.58 -12.39
N LEU A 13 9.30 8.82 -11.32
CA LEU A 13 10.66 8.49 -10.87
C LEU A 13 11.42 7.68 -11.93
N ARG A 14 10.73 6.78 -12.66
CA ARG A 14 11.30 6.06 -13.80
C ARG A 14 11.64 6.97 -14.98
N GLN A 15 10.78 7.94 -15.30
CA GLN A 15 11.05 8.94 -16.34
C GLN A 15 12.25 9.84 -15.96
N LEU A 16 12.46 10.10 -14.67
CA LEU A 16 13.62 10.82 -14.14
C LEU A 16 14.90 9.96 -14.08
N GLY A 17 14.88 8.72 -14.58
CA GLY A 17 16.05 7.85 -14.64
C GLY A 17 16.41 7.13 -13.33
N ASN A 18 15.55 7.15 -12.31
CA ASN A 18 15.84 6.47 -11.04
C ASN A 18 15.86 4.95 -11.20
N THR A 19 16.73 4.30 -10.42
CA THR A 19 16.84 2.84 -10.37
C THR A 19 15.58 2.20 -9.80
N LEU A 20 15.27 0.96 -10.19
CA LEU A 20 14.07 0.26 -9.72
C LEU A 20 14.00 0.16 -8.18
N PRO A 21 15.07 -0.17 -7.45
CA PRO A 21 15.03 -0.21 -5.99
C PRO A 21 14.65 1.13 -5.37
N VAL A 22 15.18 2.25 -5.88
CA VAL A 22 14.84 3.60 -5.40
C VAL A 22 13.37 3.91 -5.65
N VAL A 23 12.85 3.58 -6.83
CA VAL A 23 11.44 3.81 -7.16
C VAL A 23 10.49 3.02 -6.25
N ILE A 24 10.81 1.75 -6.00
CA ILE A 24 10.00 0.88 -5.11
C ILE A 24 10.09 1.39 -3.67
N ALA A 25 11.29 1.69 -3.18
CA ALA A 25 11.49 2.19 -1.82
C ALA A 25 10.76 3.51 -1.59
N ALA A 26 10.87 4.47 -2.52
CA ALA A 26 10.18 5.74 -2.42
C ALA A 26 8.66 5.58 -2.39
N SER A 27 8.09 4.73 -3.25
CA SER A 27 6.65 4.44 -3.26
C SER A 27 6.18 3.77 -1.95
N ALA A 28 6.91 2.76 -1.47
CA ALA A 28 6.59 2.02 -0.25
C ALA A 28 6.73 2.89 1.02
N ILE A 29 7.80 3.67 1.13
CA ILE A 29 8.04 4.56 2.28
C ILE A 29 7.00 5.69 2.29
N LEU A 30 6.71 6.31 1.14
CA LEU A 30 5.66 7.33 1.05
C LEU A 30 4.32 6.76 1.49
N ARG A 31 3.99 5.54 1.05
CA ARG A 31 2.78 4.84 1.49
C ARG A 31 2.77 4.69 3.01
N GLY A 32 3.79 4.05 3.58
CA GLY A 32 3.84 3.85 5.02
C GLY A 32 3.74 5.16 5.81
N SER A 33 4.40 6.23 5.36
CA SER A 33 4.52 7.47 6.13
C SER A 33 3.18 8.17 6.39
N TYR A 34 2.26 8.21 5.41
CA TYR A 34 0.93 8.77 5.65
C TYR A 34 0.00 7.83 6.42
N HIS A 35 0.40 6.60 6.73
CA HIS A 35 -0.30 5.70 7.66
C HIS A 35 0.29 5.68 9.07
N LEU A 36 1.37 6.44 9.33
CA LEU A 36 2.00 6.49 10.64
C LEU A 36 1.04 7.01 11.73
N TYR A 37 0.03 7.80 11.37
CA TYR A 37 -1.02 8.28 12.29
C TYR A 37 -1.88 7.14 12.87
N GLN A 38 -1.92 5.98 12.22
CA GLN A 38 -2.61 4.77 12.69
C GLN A 38 -1.70 3.92 13.60
N GLY A 39 -0.44 4.32 13.80
CA GLY A 39 0.56 3.63 14.60
C GLY A 39 1.65 2.93 13.78
N ILE A 40 2.68 2.44 14.47
CA ILE A 40 3.85 1.80 13.85
C ILE A 40 3.45 0.53 13.08
N GLY A 41 2.51 -0.26 13.61
CA GLY A 41 2.01 -1.47 12.93
C GLY A 41 1.40 -1.15 11.57
N ALA A 42 0.57 -0.10 11.50
CA ALA A 42 -0.03 0.36 10.26
C ALA A 42 1.01 0.89 9.25
N PHE A 43 2.04 1.61 9.71
CA PHE A 43 3.17 2.02 8.87
C PHE A 43 3.87 0.82 8.23
N VAL A 44 4.24 -0.19 9.04
CA VAL A 44 4.96 -1.36 8.56
C VAL A 44 4.10 -2.16 7.59
N GLY A 45 2.84 -2.42 7.93
CA GLY A 45 1.90 -3.14 7.06
C GLY A 45 1.72 -2.45 5.70
N ASN A 46 1.55 -1.13 5.71
CA ASN A 46 1.38 -0.35 4.48
C ASN A 46 2.67 -0.22 3.66
N ALA A 47 3.84 -0.13 4.30
CA ALA A 47 5.11 -0.16 3.58
C ALA A 47 5.31 -1.50 2.86
N VAL A 48 5.01 -2.63 3.52
CA VAL A 48 5.06 -3.97 2.91
C VAL A 48 4.07 -4.08 1.74
N MET A 49 2.81 -3.64 1.93
CA MET A 49 1.82 -3.59 0.86
C MET A 49 2.31 -2.74 -0.32
N GLY A 50 2.94 -1.59 -0.05
CA GLY A 50 3.51 -0.71 -1.06
C GLY A 50 4.57 -1.40 -1.91
N VAL A 51 5.44 -2.22 -1.31
CA VAL A 51 6.42 -3.03 -2.06
C VAL A 51 5.70 -4.04 -2.97
N VAL A 52 4.71 -4.77 -2.44
CA VAL A 52 3.95 -5.77 -3.22
C VAL A 52 3.24 -5.11 -4.41
N PHE A 53 2.56 -3.99 -4.18
CA PHE A 53 1.83 -3.25 -5.21
C PHE A 53 2.77 -2.64 -6.26
N ALA A 54 3.92 -2.11 -5.83
CA ALA A 54 4.96 -1.63 -6.74
C ALA A 54 5.47 -2.75 -7.65
N LEU A 55 5.79 -3.93 -7.09
CA LEU A 55 6.23 -5.09 -7.86
C LEU A 55 5.17 -5.59 -8.85
N PHE A 56 3.90 -5.58 -8.45
CA PHE A 56 2.79 -5.93 -9.34
C PHE A 56 2.66 -4.91 -10.48
N PHE A 57 2.67 -3.62 -10.16
CA PHE A 57 2.57 -2.55 -11.15
C PHE A 57 3.75 -2.57 -12.13
N LEU A 58 4.95 -2.92 -11.68
CA LEU A 58 6.10 -3.06 -12.57
C LEU A 58 5.86 -4.08 -13.68
N ARG A 59 5.16 -5.19 -13.39
CA ARG A 59 4.84 -6.23 -14.37
C ARG A 59 3.62 -5.92 -15.22
N THR A 60 2.57 -5.39 -14.62
CA THR A 60 1.27 -5.28 -15.30
C THR A 60 1.00 -3.91 -15.89
N LYS A 61 1.63 -2.85 -15.35
CA LYS A 61 1.35 -1.44 -15.66
C LYS A 61 -0.12 -1.05 -15.51
N ARG A 62 -0.88 -1.79 -14.70
CA ARG A 62 -2.32 -1.57 -14.47
C ARG A 62 -2.57 -1.19 -13.01
N VAL A 63 -3.21 -0.04 -12.80
CA VAL A 63 -3.55 0.47 -11.47
C VAL A 63 -4.88 -0.10 -10.95
N MET A 64 -5.84 -0.36 -11.83
CA MET A 64 -7.18 -0.80 -11.42
C MET A 64 -7.21 -2.07 -10.55
N PRO A 65 -6.44 -3.14 -10.84
CA PRO A 65 -6.38 -4.30 -9.96
C PRO A 65 -5.90 -3.97 -8.55
N LEU A 66 -4.97 -3.01 -8.43
CA LEU A 66 -4.46 -2.55 -7.13
C LEU A 66 -5.53 -1.78 -6.36
N VAL A 67 -6.31 -0.94 -7.05
CA VAL A 67 -7.43 -0.20 -6.43
C VAL A 67 -8.44 -1.18 -5.86
N VAL A 68 -8.83 -2.21 -6.62
CA VAL A 68 -9.75 -3.24 -6.13
C VAL A 68 -9.16 -3.98 -4.93
N ALA A 69 -7.89 -4.40 -5.01
CA ALA A 69 -7.23 -5.07 -3.90
C ALA A 69 -7.18 -4.18 -2.63
N HIS A 70 -6.83 -2.91 -2.79
CA HIS A 70 -6.81 -1.93 -1.70
C HIS A 70 -8.20 -1.79 -1.08
N THR A 71 -9.23 -1.56 -1.89
CA THR A 71 -10.60 -1.39 -1.39
C THR A 71 -11.08 -2.62 -0.63
N LEU A 72 -10.75 -3.83 -1.10
CA LEU A 72 -11.08 -5.06 -0.38
C LEU A 72 -10.35 -5.15 0.96
N LEU A 73 -9.06 -4.78 1.01
CA LEU A 73 -8.29 -4.74 2.25
C LEU A 73 -8.90 -3.74 3.24
N ASP A 74 -9.28 -2.55 2.80
CA ASP A 74 -9.96 -1.54 3.63
C ASP A 74 -11.29 -2.07 4.16
N ILE A 75 -12.13 -2.64 3.31
CA ILE A 75 -13.42 -3.19 3.74
C ILE A 75 -13.21 -4.25 4.82
N VAL A 76 -12.27 -5.17 4.63
CA VAL A 76 -11.96 -6.20 5.64
C VAL A 76 -11.40 -5.58 6.91
N ALA A 77 -10.46 -4.64 6.80
CA ALA A 77 -9.80 -4.00 7.93
C ALA A 77 -10.77 -3.14 8.77
N PHE A 78 -11.69 -2.42 8.13
CA PHE A 78 -12.63 -1.53 8.82
C PHE A 78 -13.92 -2.26 9.20
N VAL A 79 -14.61 -2.88 8.24
CA VAL A 79 -15.90 -3.55 8.47
C VAL A 79 -15.70 -4.88 9.17
N GLY A 80 -14.74 -5.68 8.73
CA GLY A 80 -14.43 -6.97 9.35
C GLY A 80 -14.01 -6.79 10.81
N TYR A 81 -13.14 -5.83 11.11
CA TYR A 81 -12.78 -5.51 12.49
C TYR A 81 -13.99 -5.03 13.30
N ALA A 82 -14.80 -4.11 12.77
CA ALA A 82 -15.97 -3.60 13.49
C ALA A 82 -16.97 -4.71 13.87
N LEU A 83 -17.13 -5.73 13.02
CA LEU A 83 -18.04 -6.85 13.27
C LEU A 83 -17.44 -7.94 14.16
N LEU A 84 -16.12 -8.17 14.09
CA LEU A 84 -15.48 -9.34 14.71
C LEU A 84 -14.65 -9.02 15.94
N LYS A 85 -14.36 -7.75 16.25
CA LYS A 85 -13.50 -7.34 17.38
C LYS A 85 -13.83 -8.04 18.70
N ASP A 86 -15.11 -8.26 19.00
CA ASP A 86 -15.56 -8.86 20.27
C ASP A 86 -15.40 -10.39 20.30
N HIS A 87 -15.10 -11.00 19.15
CA HIS A 87 -14.85 -12.44 18.97
C HIS A 87 -13.38 -12.75 18.68
N LEU A 88 -12.54 -11.73 18.48
CA LEU A 88 -11.11 -11.89 18.25
C LEU A 88 -10.38 -12.03 19.59
N PRO A 89 -9.32 -12.85 19.67
CA PRO A 89 -8.55 -12.97 20.90
C PRO A 89 -7.91 -11.62 21.23
N GLY A 90 -7.93 -11.21 22.51
CA GLY A 90 -7.64 -9.84 22.96
C GLY A 90 -6.19 -9.32 22.80
N TRP A 91 -5.39 -9.95 21.94
CA TRP A 91 -4.07 -9.48 21.49
C TRP A 91 -4.09 -8.94 20.05
N LEU A 92 -5.27 -8.91 19.41
CA LEU A 92 -5.56 -8.24 18.14
C LEU A 92 -6.40 -6.98 18.37
#